data_AF-F8DDI6-F1
#
_entry.id   AF-F8DDI6-F1
#
_cell.length_a   1.000
_cell.length_b   1.000
_cell.length_c   1.000
_cell.angle_alpha   90.00
_cell.angle_beta   90.00
_cell.angle_gamma   90.00
#
_symmetry.space_group_name_H-M   'P 1'
#
loop_
_entity.id
_entity.type
_entity.pdbx_description
1 polymer ?
#
loop_
_entity_poly.entity_id
_entity_poly.type
_entity_poly.pdbx_seq_one_letter_code
_entity_poly.pdbx_strand_id
1 'polypeptide(L)'
;MSDDNGRRTRSFRAALEAVIRDNRHAIPLLIVLCVILLALSVLSLLFIDRESPSFVLLQLNFAMLGSFLALLVGLRYRYGT
;
A
#
# COMPACT_ATOMS: atom_id res chain seq x y z
N MET A 1 26.68 -19.75 -6.13
CA MET A 1 26.16 -18.40 -5.82
C MET A 1 24.63 -18.35 -5.73
N SER A 2 23.94 -19.39 -5.21
CA SER A 2 22.47 -19.40 -5.05
C SER A 2 22.00 -19.37 -3.59
N ASP A 3 22.86 -19.68 -2.62
CA ASP A 3 22.46 -19.82 -1.21
C ASP A 3 22.27 -18.50 -0.45
N ASP A 4 22.84 -17.39 -0.96
CA ASP A 4 22.81 -16.10 -0.28
C ASP A 4 21.48 -15.35 -0.49
N ASN A 5 20.84 -15.53 -1.65
CA ASN A 5 19.54 -14.93 -1.96
C ASN A 5 18.40 -15.52 -1.13
N GLY A 6 18.43 -16.83 -0.86
CA GLY A 6 17.46 -17.51 -0.01
C GLY A 6 17.57 -17.11 1.47
N ARG A 7 18.78 -16.76 1.91
CA ARG A 7 19.04 -16.31 3.28
C ARG A 7 18.58 -14.86 3.50
N ARG A 8 18.82 -13.97 2.52
CA ARG A 8 18.32 -12.58 2.52
C ARG A 8 16.80 -12.46 2.45
N THR A 9 16.13 -13.31 1.66
CA THR A 9 14.66 -13.31 1.60
C THR A 9 14.02 -13.80 2.90
N ARG A 10 14.65 -14.75 3.60
CA ARG A 10 14.18 -15.18 4.94
C ARG A 10 14.39 -14.10 6.00
N SER A 11 15.52 -13.39 6.00
CA SER A 11 15.77 -12.32 6.98
C SER A 11 14.84 -11.13 6.79
N PHE A 12 14.57 -10.72 5.54
CA PHE A 12 13.60 -9.67 5.24
C PHE A 12 12.19 -10.06 5.70
N ARG A 13 11.79 -11.31 5.45
CA ARG A 13 10.48 -11.83 5.85
C ARG A 13 10.29 -11.81 7.37
N ALA A 14 11.31 -12.24 8.12
CA ALA A 14 11.28 -12.23 9.59
C ALA A 14 11.23 -10.80 10.17
N ALA A 15 12.00 -9.87 9.59
CA ALA A 15 11.96 -8.46 9.99
C ALA A 15 10.58 -7.83 9.72
N LEU A 16 10.00 -8.13 8.56
CA LEU A 16 8.67 -7.65 8.18
C LEU A 16 7.59 -8.20 9.13
N GLU A 17 7.66 -9.48 9.47
CA GLU A 17 6.74 -10.14 10.40
C GLU A 17 6.83 -9.57 11.83
N ALA A 18 8.03 -9.23 12.29
CA ALA A 18 8.23 -8.54 13.57
C ALA A 18 7.61 -7.14 13.59
N VAL A 19 7.83 -6.34 12.54
CA VAL A 19 7.24 -4.99 12.42
C VAL A 19 5.71 -5.04 12.37
N ILE A 20 5.14 -6.02 11.65
CA ILE A 20 3.68 -6.24 11.55
C ILE A 20 3.09 -6.60 12.92
N ARG A 21 3.76 -7.47 13.68
CA ARG A 21 3.28 -7.93 14.98
C ARG A 21 3.26 -6.79 15.99
N ASP A 22 4.28 -5.94 15.98
CA ASP A 22 4.37 -4.76 16.85
C ASP A 22 3.34 -3.68 16.47
N ASN A 23 3.03 -3.58 15.16
CA ASN A 23 2.10 -2.60 14.61
C ASN A 23 0.74 -3.20 14.21
N ARG A 24 0.28 -4.24 14.93
CA ARG A 24 -0.92 -5.03 14.57
C ARG A 24 -2.19 -4.17 14.37
N HIS A 25 -2.29 -3.04 15.07
CA HIS A 25 -3.39 -2.08 14.96
C HIS A 25 -3.15 -0.99 13.91
N ALA A 26 -1.91 -0.73 13.50
CA ALA A 26 -1.59 0.29 12.51
C ALA A 26 -1.98 -0.15 11.10
N ILE A 27 -1.84 -1.44 10.77
CA ILE A 27 -2.19 -1.97 9.44
C ILE A 27 -3.66 -1.74 9.06
N PRO A 28 -4.67 -2.13 9.88
CA PRO A 28 -6.06 -1.83 9.56
C PRO A 28 -6.34 -0.32 9.51
N LEU A 29 -5.67 0.48 10.34
CA LEU A 29 -5.75 1.94 10.29
C LEU A 29 -5.22 2.52 8.96
N LEU A 30 -4.09 2.02 8.49
CA LEU A 30 -3.50 2.39 7.19
C LEU A 30 -4.38 1.98 6.02
N ILE A 31 -5.04 0.81 6.10
CA ILE A 31 -6.03 0.37 5.11
C ILE A 31 -7.19 1.37 5.04
N VAL A 32 -7.79 1.71 6.19
CA VAL A 32 -8.89 2.69 6.25
C VAL A 32 -8.45 4.05 5.71
N LEU A 33 -7.26 4.53 6.09
CA LEU A 33 -6.71 5.78 5.59
C LEU A 33 -6.54 5.76 4.07
N CYS A 34 -5.99 4.68 3.50
CA CYS A 34 -5.85 4.54 2.05
C CYS A 34 -7.19 4.56 1.32
N VAL A 35 -8.22 3.92 1.88
CA VAL A 35 -9.57 3.94 1.30
C VAL A 35 -10.15 5.36 1.28
N ILE A 36 -9.97 6.13 2.36
CA ILE A 36 -10.41 7.53 2.42
C ILE A 36 -9.67 8.38 1.38
N LEU A 37 -8.34 8.23 1.28
CA LEU A 37 -7.53 8.98 0.31
C LEU A 37 -7.89 8.62 -1.14
N LEU A 38 -8.20 7.36 -1.43
CA LEU A 38 -8.70 6.92 -2.74
C LEU A 38 -10.05 7.57 -3.05
N ALA A 39 -10.98 7.58 -2.10
CA ALA A 39 -12.28 8.22 -2.28
C ALA A 39 -12.16 9.72 -2.58
N LEU A 40 -11.28 10.43 -1.84
CA LEU A 40 -10.97 11.84 -2.09
C LEU A 40 -10.29 12.07 -3.45
N SER A 41 -9.45 11.13 -3.89
CA SER A 41 -8.79 11.21 -5.20
C SER A 41 -9.79 11.02 -6.33
N VAL A 42 -10.74 10.09 -6.20
CA VAL A 42 -11.85 9.92 -7.15
C VAL A 42 -12.76 11.14 -7.18
N LEU A 43 -13.06 11.71 -6.01
CA LEU A 43 -13.81 12.95 -5.93
C LEU A 43 -13.09 14.08 -6.67
N SER A 44 -11.79 14.23 -6.45
CA SER A 44 -10.97 15.22 -7.16
C SER A 44 -10.96 14.98 -8.67
N LEU A 45 -10.93 13.72 -9.13
CA LEU A 45 -10.99 13.36 -10.56
C LEU A 45 -12.30 13.80 -11.23
N LEU A 46 -13.40 13.87 -10.48
CA LEU A 46 -14.70 14.32 -11.01
C LEU A 46 -14.73 15.82 -11.29
N PHE A 47 -13.93 16.61 -10.57
CA PHE A 47 -13.94 18.07 -10.64
C PHE A 47 -12.74 18.66 -11.38
N ILE A 48 -11.68 17.88 -11.61
CA ILE A 48 -10.46 18.36 -12.25
C ILE A 48 -10.60 18.39 -13.77
N ASP A 49 -10.04 19.43 -14.38
CA ASP A 49 -9.96 19.54 -15.83
C ASP A 49 -9.00 18.48 -16.39
N ARG A 50 -9.41 17.78 -17.46
CA ARG A 50 -8.64 16.70 -18.08
C ARG A 50 -7.40 17.20 -18.81
N GLU A 51 -7.41 18.46 -19.25
CA GLU A 51 -6.26 19.08 -19.91
C GLU A 51 -5.22 19.58 -18.91
N SER A 52 -5.55 19.58 -17.62
CA SER A 52 -4.62 19.99 -16.57
C SER A 52 -3.52 18.95 -16.38
N PRO A 53 -2.23 19.36 -16.26
CA PRO A 53 -1.15 18.44 -15.90
C PRO A 53 -1.37 17.76 -14.54
N SER A 54 -2.18 18.38 -13.67
CA SER A 54 -2.60 17.82 -12.39
C SER A 54 -3.46 16.56 -12.52
N PHE A 55 -4.14 16.35 -13.66
CA PHE A 55 -4.92 15.14 -13.92
C PHE A 55 -4.05 13.89 -13.97
N VAL A 56 -2.88 13.97 -14.63
CA VAL A 56 -1.93 12.86 -14.72
C VAL A 56 -1.34 12.54 -13.35
N LEU A 57 -0.99 13.57 -12.57
CA LEU A 57 -0.51 13.38 -11.20
C LEU A 57 -1.55 12.69 -10.31
N LEU A 58 -2.82 13.05 -10.48
CA LEU A 58 -3.92 12.46 -9.73
C LEU A 58 -4.15 10.98 -10.12
N GLN A 59 -4.02 10.64 -11.40
CA GLN A 59 -4.05 9.24 -11.86
C GLN A 59 -2.90 8.40 -11.29
N LEU A 60 -1.68 8.95 -11.28
CA LEU A 60 -0.52 8.28 -10.69
C LEU A 60 -0.69 8.08 -9.18
N ASN A 61 -1.23 9.09 -8.48
CA ASN A 61 -1.52 8.98 -7.06
C ASN A 61 -2.56 7.90 -6.79
N PHE A 62 -3.63 7.85 -7.59
CA PHE A 62 -4.64 6.80 -7.49
C PHE A 62 -4.04 5.40 -7.71
N ALA A 63 -3.20 5.22 -8.73
CA ALA A 63 -2.53 3.94 -8.99
C ALA A 63 -1.58 3.53 -7.86
N MET A 64 -0.81 4.47 -7.30
CA MET A 64 0.07 4.22 -6.16
C MET A 64 -0.71 3.85 -4.90
N LEU A 65 -1.73 4.62 -4.53
CA LEU A 65 -2.59 4.33 -3.38
C LEU A 65 -3.31 2.99 -3.51
N GLY A 66 -3.81 2.68 -4.71
CA GLY A 66 -4.45 1.38 -4.99
C GLY A 66 -3.48 0.22 -4.84
N SER A 67 -2.27 0.35 -5.38
CA SER A 67 -1.21 -0.67 -5.25
C SER A 67 -0.78 -0.85 -3.80
N PHE A 68 -0.63 0.26 -3.07
CA PHE A 68 -0.26 0.23 -1.65
C PHE A 68 -1.35 -0.42 -0.79
N LEU A 69 -2.62 -0.09 -1.05
CA LEU A 69 -3.77 -0.73 -0.40
C LEU A 69 -3.79 -2.25 -0.67
N ALA A 70 -3.58 -2.67 -1.93
CA ALA A 70 -3.52 -4.09 -2.28
C ALA A 70 -2.40 -4.82 -1.53
N LEU A 71 -1.22 -4.19 -1.39
CA LEU A 71 -0.12 -4.73 -0.60
C LEU A 71 -0.48 -4.85 0.89
N LEU A 72 -1.09 -3.82 1.47
CA LEU A 72 -1.53 -3.83 2.87
C LEU A 72 -2.59 -4.91 3.15
N VAL A 73 -3.56 -5.07 2.25
CA VAL A 73 -4.58 -6.12 2.33
C VAL A 73 -3.95 -7.50 2.18
N GLY A 74 -3.04 -7.69 1.23
CA GLY A 74 -2.30 -8.95 1.05
C GLY A 74 -1.42 -9.30 2.26
N LEU A 75 -0.75 -8.30 2.84
CA LEU A 75 -0.01 -8.42 4.10
C LEU A 75 -0.93 -8.82 5.25
N ARG A 76 -2.09 -8.17 5.37
CA ARG A 76 -3.05 -8.47 6.42
C ARG A 76 -3.65 -9.87 6.25
N TYR A 77 -3.94 -10.29 5.03
CA TYR A 77 -4.44 -11.64 4.76
C TYR A 77 -3.39 -12.71 5.10
N ARG A 78 -2.11 -12.45 4.80
CA ARG A 78 -1.01 -13.40 5.01
C ARG A 78 -0.55 -13.52 6.47
N TYR A 79 -0.57 -12.43 7.23
CA TYR A 79 -0.01 -12.36 8.61
C TYR A 79 -1.06 -12.03 9.68
N GLY A 80 -2.34 -11.86 9.30
CA GLY A 80 -3.42 -11.42 10.18
C GLY A 80 -4.35 -12.53 10.68
N THR A 81 -4.14 -13.79 10.29
CA THR A 81 -4.69 -15.00 10.96
C THR A 81 -3.70 -15.53 11.97
#